data_AF-A0A7C1UAA8-F1
#
_entry.id   AF-A0A7C1UAA8-F1
#
_cell.length_a   1.000
_cell.length_b   1.000
_cell.length_c   1.000
_cell.angle_alpha   90.00
_cell.angle_beta   90.00
_cell.angle_gamma   90.00
#
_symmetry.space_group_name_H-M   'P 1'
#
loop_
_entity.id
_entity.type
_entity.pdbx_description
1 polymer ?
#
loop_
_entity_poly.entity_id
_entity_poly.type
_entity_poly.pdbx_seq_one_letter_code
_entity_poly.pdbx_strand_id
1 'polypeptide(L)'
;MKGLYFLFVKGDRHEGAIEAELKEGELHSYREVTLDELNLDAMREKVAFYQADACNLKELYTGYDLILAANLIDRLYDPRKSLAMIHERLNPRGLLVVASPYSWDETITEKDKWLGGIRKDGEPYTTLTALHEVLAPNFEPVGDARKIPFVLRITQNRFEHTLSEVTVWEKR
;
A
#
# COMPACT_ATOMS: atom_id res chain seq x y z
N MET A 1 4.36 -14.57 -13.51
CA MET A 1 4.37 -13.28 -12.81
C MET A 1 3.45 -13.40 -11.62
N LYS A 2 3.99 -13.54 -10.40
CA LYS A 2 3.20 -13.50 -9.17
C LYS A 2 3.28 -12.09 -8.59
N GLY A 3 2.13 -11.45 -8.39
CA GLY A 3 2.04 -10.13 -7.76
C GLY A 3 1.43 -10.23 -6.36
N LEU A 4 1.98 -9.52 -5.39
CA LEU A 4 1.32 -9.29 -4.09
C LEU A 4 0.78 -7.86 -4.06
N TYR A 5 -0.53 -7.74 -3.91
CA TYR A 5 -1.22 -6.45 -3.80
C TYR A 5 -1.67 -6.27 -2.37
N PHE A 6 -1.11 -5.26 -1.69
CA PHE A 6 -1.70 -4.76 -0.45
C PHE A 6 -2.68 -3.66 -0.83
N LEU A 7 -3.91 -4.08 -1.11
CA LEU A 7 -5.04 -3.17 -1.10
C LEU A 7 -5.68 -3.29 0.29
N PHE A 8 -5.44 -2.32 1.16
CA PHE A 8 -6.20 -2.21 2.41
C PHE A 8 -7.60 -1.71 2.06
N VAL A 9 -8.45 -2.62 1.57
CA VAL A 9 -9.89 -2.40 1.68
C VAL A 9 -10.28 -3.00 3.02
N LYS A 10 -10.90 -2.18 3.85
CA LYS A 10 -11.61 -2.64 5.04
C LYS A 10 -12.84 -3.42 4.54
N GLY A 11 -12.63 -4.69 4.22
CA GLY A 11 -13.58 -5.56 3.56
C GLY A 11 -13.32 -7.00 3.93
N ASP A 12 -14.35 -7.68 4.45
CA ASP A 12 -14.32 -9.11 4.66
C ASP A 12 -14.32 -9.83 3.29
N ARG A 13 -13.75 -11.05 3.26
CA ARG A 13 -13.38 -11.74 2.02
C ARG A 13 -14.22 -12.96 1.75
N HIS A 14 -14.76 -13.05 0.54
CA HIS A 14 -15.26 -14.28 -0.05
C HIS A 14 -14.85 -14.35 -1.54
N GLU A 15 -14.35 -15.50 -1.99
CA GLU A 15 -14.38 -16.00 -3.39
C GLU A 15 -14.34 -14.99 -4.57
N GLY A 16 -13.34 -14.10 -4.61
CA GLY A 16 -13.19 -13.15 -5.72
C GLY A 16 -13.98 -11.85 -5.58
N ALA A 17 -14.43 -11.54 -4.36
CA ALA A 17 -15.10 -10.31 -4.01
C ALA A 17 -14.31 -9.51 -2.97
N ILE A 18 -14.47 -8.20 -3.04
CA ILE A 18 -14.03 -7.24 -2.03
C ILE A 18 -15.25 -6.44 -1.60
N GLU A 19 -15.53 -6.42 -0.30
CA GLU A 19 -16.57 -5.58 0.27
C GLU A 19 -15.98 -4.23 0.74
N ALA A 20 -16.73 -3.15 0.55
CA ALA A 20 -16.39 -1.83 1.05
C ALA A 20 -17.58 -1.24 1.82
N GLU A 21 -17.30 -0.75 3.02
CA GLU A 21 -18.28 -0.09 3.87
C GLU A 21 -18.24 1.44 3.67
N LEU A 22 -19.40 2.06 3.48
CA LEU A 22 -19.60 3.49 3.53
C LEU A 22 -20.51 3.85 4.70
N LYS A 23 -20.09 4.84 5.49
CA LYS A 23 -20.78 5.26 6.71
C LYS A 23 -21.31 6.69 6.59
N GLU A 24 -22.54 6.90 7.05
CA GLU A 24 -23.17 8.21 7.27
C GLU A 24 -23.77 8.24 8.68
N GLY A 25 -23.06 8.84 9.64
CA GLY A 25 -23.50 8.82 11.04
C GLY A 25 -23.59 7.38 11.56
N GLU A 26 -24.77 6.93 11.97
CA GLU A 26 -25.04 5.53 12.37
C GLU A 26 -25.50 4.64 11.21
N LEU A 27 -25.63 5.19 10.01
CA LEU A 27 -26.04 4.43 8.82
C LEU A 27 -24.83 3.82 8.16
N HIS A 28 -24.95 2.53 7.83
CA HIS A 28 -23.92 1.74 7.18
C HIS A 28 -24.49 1.22 5.85
N SER A 29 -23.70 1.34 4.79
CA SER A 29 -24.00 0.76 3.48
C SER A 29 -22.79 -0.02 3.00
N TYR A 30 -23.05 -1.19 2.43
CA TYR A 30 -22.02 -2.10 1.97
C TYR A 30 -22.07 -2.20 0.46
N ARG A 31 -20.90 -2.13 -0.16
CA ARG A 31 -20.72 -2.34 -1.59
C ARG A 31 -19.74 -3.48 -1.79
N GLU A 32 -20.23 -4.59 -2.29
CA GLU A 32 -19.38 -5.64 -2.82
C GLU A 32 -18.97 -5.29 -4.26
N VAL A 33 -17.74 -5.65 -4.62
CA VAL A 33 -17.24 -5.63 -6.00
C VAL A 33 -16.61 -6.98 -6.28
N THR A 34 -17.06 -7.64 -7.33
CA THR A 34 -16.58 -8.97 -7.73
C THR A 34 -15.66 -8.90 -8.96
N LEU A 35 -14.87 -9.95 -9.19
CA LEU A 35 -14.08 -10.06 -10.43
C LEU A 35 -14.97 -10.01 -11.69
N ASP A 36 -16.17 -10.57 -11.64
CA ASP A 36 -17.11 -10.57 -12.78
C ASP A 36 -17.56 -9.15 -13.15
N GLU A 37 -17.94 -8.33 -12.15
CA GLU A 37 -18.29 -6.93 -12.36
C GLU A 37 -17.15 -6.10 -13.00
N LEU A 38 -15.90 -6.51 -12.78
CA LEU A 38 -14.72 -5.90 -13.37
C LEU A 38 -14.31 -6.51 -14.72
N ASN A 39 -15.07 -7.48 -15.24
CA ASN A 39 -14.73 -8.27 -16.43
C ASN A 39 -13.38 -9.03 -16.28
N LEU A 40 -13.09 -9.50 -15.06
CA LEU A 40 -11.85 -10.19 -14.68
C LEU A 40 -12.07 -11.64 -14.23
N ASP A 41 -13.23 -12.25 -14.49
CA ASP A 41 -13.53 -13.62 -14.04
C ASP A 41 -12.52 -14.65 -14.56
N ALA A 42 -11.97 -14.46 -15.77
CA ALA A 42 -10.89 -15.29 -16.32
C ALA A 42 -9.60 -15.29 -15.47
N MET A 43 -9.45 -14.36 -14.53
CA MET A 43 -8.31 -14.25 -13.62
C MET A 43 -8.56 -14.92 -12.26
N ARG A 44 -9.75 -15.47 -12.00
CA ARG A 44 -10.14 -16.05 -10.70
C ARG A 44 -9.11 -17.04 -10.14
N GLU A 45 -8.63 -17.98 -10.96
CA GLU A 45 -7.61 -18.97 -10.57
C GLU A 45 -6.19 -18.40 -10.43
N LYS A 46 -5.98 -17.14 -10.80
CA LYS A 46 -4.68 -16.44 -10.76
C LYS A 46 -4.64 -15.36 -9.68
N VAL A 47 -5.76 -15.10 -9.03
CA VAL A 47 -5.90 -14.07 -7.99
C VAL A 47 -6.15 -14.77 -6.67
N ALA A 48 -5.35 -14.41 -5.68
CA ALA A 48 -5.52 -14.89 -4.33
C ALA A 48 -5.58 -13.71 -3.37
N PHE A 49 -6.27 -13.95 -2.28
CA PHE A 49 -6.87 -12.92 -1.47
C PHE A 49 -6.54 -13.24 0.01
N TYR A 50 -5.51 -12.57 0.58
CA TYR A 50 -5.00 -12.78 1.96
C TYR A 50 -5.17 -11.60 2.92
N GLN A 51 -5.77 -11.82 4.09
CA GLN A 51 -5.79 -10.82 5.16
C GLN A 51 -4.54 -11.04 6.02
N ALA A 52 -3.69 -10.02 6.11
CA ALA A 52 -2.45 -10.12 6.84
C ALA A 52 -2.00 -8.75 7.35
N ASP A 53 -1.23 -8.76 8.43
CA ASP A 53 -0.53 -7.59 8.93
C ASP A 53 0.76 -7.37 8.13
N ALA A 54 0.84 -6.26 7.39
CA ALA A 54 2.00 -5.92 6.58
C ALA A 54 3.26 -5.61 7.42
N CYS A 55 3.11 -5.29 8.72
CA CYS A 55 4.21 -5.14 9.67
C CYS A 55 4.65 -6.48 10.29
N ASN A 56 3.94 -7.58 10.01
CA ASN A 56 4.20 -8.90 10.58
C ASN A 56 3.79 -10.04 9.62
N LEU A 57 4.22 -9.97 8.36
CA LEU A 57 3.91 -10.98 7.36
C LEU A 57 4.62 -12.30 7.66
N LYS A 58 3.86 -13.40 7.68
CA LYS A 58 4.38 -14.77 7.73
C LYS A 58 5.35 -15.04 6.56
N GLU A 59 6.38 -15.85 6.81
CA GLU A 59 7.44 -16.17 5.83
C GLU A 59 6.92 -16.84 4.54
N LEU A 60 5.73 -17.46 4.60
CA LEU A 60 5.10 -18.13 3.45
C LEU A 60 4.81 -17.20 2.27
N TYR A 61 4.73 -15.89 2.50
CA TYR A 61 4.46 -14.91 1.45
C TYR A 61 5.75 -14.55 0.69
N THR A 62 6.26 -15.43 -0.16
CA THR A 62 7.49 -15.15 -0.93
C THR A 62 7.35 -15.55 -2.40
N GLY A 63 8.35 -15.21 -3.21
CA GLY A 63 8.42 -15.56 -4.62
C GLY A 63 7.63 -14.62 -5.54
N TYR A 64 7.44 -13.37 -5.13
CA TYR A 64 6.77 -12.36 -5.95
C TYR A 64 7.73 -11.68 -6.92
N ASP A 65 7.26 -11.41 -8.13
CA ASP A 65 8.00 -10.64 -9.14
C ASP A 65 7.68 -9.14 -9.03
N LEU A 66 6.54 -8.80 -8.42
CA LEU A 66 6.06 -7.44 -8.21
C LEU A 66 5.30 -7.34 -6.89
N ILE A 67 5.57 -6.30 -6.12
CA ILE A 67 4.76 -5.88 -4.97
C ILE A 67 4.24 -4.47 -5.23
N LEU A 68 2.93 -4.29 -5.14
CA LEU A 68 2.30 -2.96 -5.14
C LEU A 68 1.82 -2.64 -3.73
N ALA A 69 2.45 -1.64 -3.12
CA ALA A 69 2.09 -1.04 -1.84
C ALA A 69 1.33 0.27 -2.09
N ALA A 70 0.06 0.16 -2.47
CA ALA A 70 -0.81 1.30 -2.76
C ALA A 70 -1.62 1.72 -1.52
N ASN A 71 -1.52 2.99 -1.13
CA ASN A 71 -2.16 3.55 0.06
C ASN A 71 -1.87 2.74 1.34
N LEU A 72 -0.64 2.23 1.41
CA LEU A 72 -0.20 1.32 2.46
C LEU A 72 0.60 2.03 3.54
N ILE A 73 1.74 2.64 3.16
CA ILE A 73 2.79 2.96 4.13
C ILE A 73 2.37 4.02 5.16
N ASP A 74 1.43 4.90 4.81
CA ASP A 74 0.83 5.90 5.70
C ASP A 74 -0.37 5.35 6.50
N ARG A 75 -0.65 4.06 6.37
CA ARG A 75 -1.69 3.31 7.08
C ARG A 75 -1.13 2.23 8.02
N LEU A 76 0.17 2.22 8.24
CA LEU A 76 0.87 1.24 9.08
C LEU A 76 1.27 1.84 10.42
N TYR A 77 1.14 1.05 11.48
CA TYR A 77 1.63 1.45 12.81
C TYR A 77 3.17 1.49 12.88
N ASP A 78 3.87 0.77 11.99
CA ASP A 78 5.34 0.77 11.86
C ASP A 78 5.75 0.57 10.39
N PRO A 79 5.72 1.65 9.58
CA PRO A 79 6.04 1.56 8.15
C PRO A 79 7.49 1.14 7.88
N ARG A 80 8.42 1.55 8.75
CA ARG A 80 9.84 1.24 8.59
C ARG A 80 10.08 -0.26 8.73
N LYS A 81 9.43 -0.93 9.69
CA LYS A 81 9.51 -2.38 9.84
C LYS A 81 8.99 -3.12 8.60
N SER A 82 7.84 -2.72 8.07
CA SER A 82 7.26 -3.34 6.87
C SER A 82 8.18 -3.19 5.65
N LEU A 83 8.73 -2.00 5.42
CA LEU A 83 9.65 -1.74 4.30
C LEU A 83 10.98 -2.48 4.46
N ALA A 84 11.51 -2.62 5.68
CA ALA A 84 12.76 -3.33 5.93
C ALA A 84 12.67 -4.82 5.54
N MET A 85 11.54 -5.47 5.76
CA MET A 85 11.33 -6.90 5.47
C MET A 85 10.80 -7.19 4.05
N ILE A 86 10.34 -6.18 3.31
CA ILE A 86 9.61 -6.41 2.05
C ILE A 86 10.46 -7.09 0.97
N HIS A 87 11.77 -6.88 0.99
CA HIS A 87 12.72 -7.48 0.04
C HIS A 87 12.76 -9.02 0.13
N GLU A 88 12.50 -9.61 1.29
CA GLU A 88 12.46 -11.07 1.49
C GLU A 88 11.29 -11.74 0.75
N ARG A 89 10.29 -10.94 0.37
CA ARG A 89 9.06 -11.40 -0.28
C ARG A 89 9.22 -11.41 -1.81
N LEU A 90 10.20 -10.67 -2.35
CA LEU A 90 10.48 -10.56 -3.78
C LEU A 90 11.53 -11.57 -4.28
N ASN A 91 11.36 -12.06 -5.49
CA ASN A 91 12.41 -12.71 -6.28
C ASN A 91 13.55 -11.72 -6.60
N PRO A 92 14.76 -12.20 -6.91
CA PRO A 92 15.80 -11.35 -7.48
C PRO A 92 15.27 -10.57 -8.69
N ARG A 93 15.62 -9.28 -8.80
CA ARG A 93 15.09 -8.36 -9.82
C ARG A 93 13.58 -8.10 -9.77
N GLY A 94 12.92 -8.51 -8.69
CA GLY A 94 11.53 -8.18 -8.45
C GLY A 94 11.33 -6.69 -8.19
N LEU A 95 10.14 -6.17 -8.51
CA LEU A 95 9.82 -4.76 -8.39
C LEU A 95 8.98 -4.47 -7.14
N LEU A 96 9.32 -3.41 -6.42
CA LEU A 96 8.46 -2.79 -5.42
C LEU A 96 7.93 -1.46 -5.99
N VAL A 97 6.62 -1.30 -5.99
CA VAL A 97 5.95 -0.04 -6.31
C VAL A 97 5.32 0.50 -5.04
N VAL A 98 5.74 1.69 -4.59
CA VAL A 98 5.12 2.39 -3.47
C VAL A 98 4.31 3.55 -4.03
N ALA A 99 3.01 3.55 -3.76
CA ALA A 99 2.09 4.60 -4.16
C ALA A 99 1.36 5.11 -2.91
N SER A 100 1.71 6.30 -2.44
CA SER A 100 1.07 6.87 -1.25
C SER A 100 0.98 8.40 -1.35
N PRO A 101 -0.08 9.01 -0.78
CA PRO A 101 -0.15 10.46 -0.60
C PRO A 101 0.66 10.94 0.61
N TYR A 102 1.25 10.02 1.39
CA TYR A 102 1.97 10.28 2.64
C TYR A 102 1.13 11.07 3.65
N SER A 103 -0.16 10.74 3.74
CA SER A 103 -1.12 11.40 4.62
C SER A 103 -1.01 10.85 6.04
N TRP A 104 0.12 11.14 6.69
CA TRP A 104 0.43 10.66 8.04
C TRP A 104 -0.61 11.11 9.07
N ASP A 105 -1.02 10.18 9.92
CA ASP A 105 -2.06 10.35 10.93
C ASP A 105 -1.59 9.74 12.25
N GLU A 106 -1.54 10.54 13.33
CA GLU A 106 -1.05 10.10 14.65
C GLU A 106 -1.99 9.08 15.31
N THR A 107 -3.24 8.96 14.86
CA THR A 107 -4.16 7.90 15.30
C THR A 107 -3.83 6.52 14.70
N ILE A 108 -3.01 6.50 13.65
CA ILE A 108 -2.60 5.30 12.94
C ILE A 108 -1.13 4.97 13.22
N THR A 109 -0.26 5.96 13.08
CA THR A 109 1.20 5.84 13.22
C THR A 109 1.67 6.84 14.26
N GLU A 110 2.23 6.36 15.36
CA GLU A 110 2.84 7.23 16.38
C GLU A 110 3.85 8.19 15.72
N LYS A 111 3.93 9.43 16.23
CA LYS A 111 4.66 10.52 15.58
C LYS A 111 6.14 10.22 15.34
N ASP A 112 6.76 9.50 16.28
CA ASP A 112 8.16 9.07 16.22
C ASP A 112 8.41 7.94 15.21
N LYS A 113 7.34 7.28 14.74
CA LYS A 113 7.38 6.24 13.70
C LYS A 113 7.01 6.75 12.31
N TRP A 114 6.68 8.04 12.17
CA TRP A 114 6.46 8.63 10.85
C TRP A 114 7.72 8.47 10.00
N LEU A 115 7.56 7.90 8.80
CA LEU A 115 8.71 7.60 7.95
C LEU A 115 9.39 8.91 7.50
N GLY A 116 8.60 9.95 7.22
CA GLY A 116 9.03 11.30 6.89
C GLY A 116 7.89 12.30 7.10
N GLY A 117 7.95 13.46 6.45
CA GLY A 117 6.97 14.54 6.71
C GLY A 117 7.20 15.22 8.06
N ILE A 118 8.45 15.22 8.52
CA ILE A 118 8.89 15.76 9.81
C ILE A 118 10.03 16.76 9.60
N ARG A 119 10.44 17.43 10.68
CA ARG A 119 11.71 18.15 10.72
C ARG A 119 12.74 17.32 11.46
N LYS A 120 13.90 17.11 10.85
CA LYS A 120 15.05 16.43 11.44
C LYS A 120 16.18 17.44 11.55
N ASP A 121 16.62 17.73 12.78
CA ASP A 121 17.64 18.76 13.07
C ASP A 121 17.30 20.14 12.50
N GLY A 122 16.00 20.48 12.47
CA GLY A 122 15.49 21.73 11.93
C GLY A 122 15.19 21.71 10.42
N GLU A 123 15.74 20.74 9.69
CA GLU A 123 15.60 20.63 8.24
C GLU A 123 14.38 19.78 7.81
N PRO A 124 13.73 20.09 6.67
CA PRO A 124 12.66 19.25 6.14
C PRO A 124 13.16 17.85 5.80
N TYR A 125 12.51 16.83 6.36
CA TYR A 125 12.80 15.43 6.05
C TYR A 125 11.55 14.78 5.45
N THR A 126 11.60 14.57 4.13
CA THR A 126 10.43 14.10 3.35
C THR A 126 10.30 12.58 3.41
N THR A 127 9.08 12.07 3.18
CA THR A 127 8.87 10.61 3.07
C THR A 127 9.68 9.99 1.92
N LEU A 128 9.86 10.70 0.81
CA LEU A 128 10.68 10.24 -0.31
C LEU A 128 12.15 10.08 0.10
N THR A 129 12.71 11.07 0.81
CA THR A 129 14.06 10.98 1.38
C THR A 129 14.21 9.73 2.25
N ALA A 130 13.23 9.49 3.12
CA ALA A 130 13.24 8.33 4.00
C ALA A 130 13.09 7.00 3.25
N LEU A 131 12.29 6.95 2.18
CA LEU A 131 12.18 5.76 1.32
C LEU A 131 13.54 5.41 0.70
N HIS A 132 14.26 6.40 0.16
CA HIS A 132 15.62 6.18 -0.35
C HIS A 132 16.53 5.60 0.74
N GLU A 133 16.53 6.16 1.94
CA GLU A 133 17.38 5.67 3.04
C GLU A 133 17.03 4.24 3.48
N VAL A 134 15.74 3.91 3.61
CA VAL A 134 15.27 2.60 4.08
C VAL A 134 15.49 1.51 3.04
N LEU A 135 15.27 1.83 1.76
CA LEU A 135 15.28 0.84 0.68
C LEU A 135 16.67 0.64 0.06
N ALA A 136 17.57 1.64 0.16
CA ALA A 136 18.92 1.59 -0.40
C ALA A 136 19.75 0.33 -0.09
N PRO A 137 19.60 -0.38 1.05
CA PRO A 137 20.34 -1.61 1.27
C PRO A 137 20.02 -2.72 0.26
N ASN A 138 18.76 -2.84 -0.16
CA ASN A 138 18.26 -3.98 -0.94
C ASN A 138 17.70 -3.62 -2.31
N PHE A 139 17.53 -2.33 -2.61
CA PHE A 139 16.86 -1.86 -3.81
C PHE A 139 17.63 -0.74 -4.52
N GLU A 140 17.37 -0.64 -5.83
CA GLU A 140 17.74 0.50 -6.67
C GLU A 140 16.48 1.21 -7.18
N PRO A 141 16.44 2.55 -7.18
CA PRO A 141 15.31 3.28 -7.75
C PRO A 141 15.25 3.11 -9.27
N VAL A 142 14.04 2.95 -9.81
CA VAL A 142 13.76 2.84 -11.24
C VAL A 142 13.07 4.12 -11.71
N GLY A 143 13.87 5.05 -12.22
CA GLY A 143 13.41 6.35 -12.69
C GLY A 143 12.93 7.29 -11.58
N ASP A 144 12.31 8.39 -11.99
CA ASP A 144 11.86 9.44 -11.06
C ASP A 144 10.49 9.16 -10.45
N ALA A 145 10.29 9.68 -9.24
CA ALA A 145 8.99 9.70 -8.59
C ALA A 145 7.95 10.46 -9.44
N ARG A 146 6.72 9.93 -9.52
CA ARG A 146 5.62 10.53 -10.31
C ARG A 146 4.40 10.77 -9.45
N LYS A 147 3.70 11.87 -9.70
CA LYS A 147 2.41 12.15 -9.05
C LYS A 147 1.27 11.63 -9.92
N ILE A 148 0.44 10.75 -9.37
CA ILE A 148 -0.73 10.17 -10.03
C ILE A 148 -2.00 10.60 -9.27
N PRO A 149 -2.96 11.27 -9.92
CA PRO A 149 -4.22 11.63 -9.29
C PRO A 149 -5.12 10.41 -9.09
N PHE A 150 -5.85 10.39 -7.99
CA PHE A 150 -6.89 9.39 -7.71
C PHE A 150 -8.01 10.01 -6.87
N VAL A 151 -9.16 9.33 -6.84
CA VAL A 151 -10.32 9.72 -6.03
C VAL A 151 -10.64 8.62 -5.05
N LEU A 152 -10.71 8.95 -3.76
CA LEU A 152 -11.24 8.07 -2.73
C LEU A 152 -12.66 8.48 -2.37
N ARG A 153 -13.54 7.50 -2.28
CA ARG A 153 -14.87 7.69 -1.71
C ARG A 153 -14.82 7.39 -0.21
N ILE A 154 -15.05 8.41 0.62
CA ILE A 154 -14.98 8.30 2.08
C ILE A 154 -16.36 7.99 2.67
N THR A 155 -17.40 8.64 2.16
CA THR A 155 -18.80 8.37 2.54
C THR A 155 -19.69 8.37 1.30
N GLN A 156 -21.01 8.26 1.47
CA GLN A 156 -21.94 8.35 0.35
C GLN A 156 -21.77 9.65 -0.46
N ASN A 157 -21.52 10.77 0.23
CA ASN A 157 -21.47 12.12 -0.35
C ASN A 157 -20.10 12.83 -0.20
N ARG A 158 -19.10 12.19 0.42
CA ARG A 158 -17.73 12.73 0.55
C ARG A 158 -16.75 11.96 -0.33
N PHE A 159 -16.10 12.70 -1.21
CA PHE A 159 -15.01 12.22 -2.08
C PHE A 159 -13.77 13.07 -1.83
N GLU A 160 -12.61 12.44 -1.83
CA GLU A 160 -11.32 13.09 -1.73
C GLU A 160 -10.56 12.91 -3.04
N HIS A 161 -10.18 14.03 -3.66
CA HIS A 161 -9.25 14.03 -4.77
C HIS A 161 -7.84 14.23 -4.23
N THR A 162 -6.94 13.30 -4.57
CA THR A 162 -5.62 13.23 -3.95
C THR A 162 -4.56 12.96 -5.02
N LEU A 163 -3.32 13.38 -4.77
CA LEU A 163 -2.16 12.99 -5.55
C LEU A 163 -1.36 11.94 -4.78
N SER A 164 -1.21 10.76 -5.36
CA SER A 164 -0.27 9.75 -4.87
C SER A 164 1.09 10.02 -5.48
N GLU A 165 2.14 10.10 -4.66
CA GLU A 165 3.50 9.98 -5.17
C GLU A 165 3.81 8.50 -5.36
N VAL A 166 4.27 8.14 -6.55
CA VAL A 166 4.54 6.79 -7.00
C VAL A 166 6.02 6.64 -7.29
N THR A 167 6.65 5.68 -6.62
CA THR A 167 8.06 5.32 -6.78
C THR A 167 8.18 3.85 -7.12
N VAL A 168 9.19 3.49 -7.91
CA VAL A 168 9.46 2.12 -8.35
C VAL A 168 10.88 1.76 -7.97
N TRP A 169 11.07 0.55 -7.47
CA TRP A 169 12.33 0.07 -6.94
C TRP A 169 12.59 -1.36 -7.41
N GLU A 170 13.76 -1.64 -7.98
CA GLU A 170 14.17 -2.99 -8.37
C GLU A 170 15.02 -3.59 -7.24
N LYS A 171 14.67 -4.81 -6.82
CA LYS A 171 15.45 -5.56 -5.84
C LYS A 171 16.79 -5.98 -6.46
N ARG A 172 17.88 -5.70 -5.75
CA ARG A 172 19.23 -6.15 -6.11
C ARG A 172 19.37 -7.68 -6.12
#